data_AF-A0AAV3PAV6-F1
#
_entry.id   AF-A0AAV3PAV6-F1
#
_cell.length_a   1.000
_cell.length_b   1.000
_cell.length_c   1.000
_cell.angle_alpha   90.00
_cell.angle_beta   90.00
_cell.angle_gamma   90.00
#
_symmetry.space_group_name_H-M   'P 1'
#
loop_
_entity.id
_entity.type
_entity.pdbx_description
1 polymer ?
#
loop_
_entity_poly.entity_id
_entity_poly.type
_entity_poly.pdbx_seq_one_letter_code
_entity_poly.pdbx_strand_id
1 'polypeptide(L)'
;MSSSSNTSHPDLSKLDPLDDHNYKRWSSKVLIFFEQIEIDYVLVKDPPTLLVFDPVEQTPPLPVLVKKNEDEVTKYEKDNKTTRYHIVNHMIDNLFDLFMVHKSVMVIWEALEKKYGGDDAGKEKYVVEKWLGLMVNG
;
A
#
# COMPACT_ATOMS: atom_id res chain seq x y z
N MET A 1 -5.39 22.81 33.07
CA MET A 1 -5.86 21.44 32.75
C MET A 1 -5.22 21.08 31.42
N SER A 2 -4.18 20.26 31.46
CA SER A 2 -3.48 19.84 30.24
C SER A 2 -4.33 18.79 29.55
N SER A 3 -4.92 19.13 28.41
CA SER A 3 -5.63 18.19 27.56
C SER A 3 -4.58 17.28 26.90
N SER A 4 -4.38 16.08 27.45
CA SER A 4 -3.66 15.02 26.76
C SER A 4 -4.42 14.68 25.48
N SER A 5 -3.89 15.10 24.33
CA SER A 5 -4.28 14.55 23.05
C SER A 5 -3.85 13.08 23.04
N ASN A 6 -4.79 12.18 23.33
CA ASN A 6 -4.60 10.75 23.09
C ASN A 6 -4.48 10.54 21.58
N THR A 7 -3.26 10.64 21.05
CA THR A 7 -2.94 10.09 19.73
C THR A 7 -2.98 8.57 19.85
N SER A 8 -4.21 8.05 19.79
CA SER A 8 -4.48 6.62 19.65
C SER A 8 -3.83 6.18 18.35
N HIS A 9 -2.69 5.48 18.45
CA HIS A 9 -2.12 4.79 17.30
C HIS A 9 -3.19 3.88 16.68
N PRO A 10 -3.54 4.02 15.39
CA PRO A 10 -4.28 3.02 14.63
C PRO A 10 -3.77 1.61 14.94
N ASP A 11 -4.72 0.77 15.36
CA ASP A 11 -4.51 -0.61 15.74
C ASP A 11 -5.45 -1.47 14.88
N LEU A 12 -4.86 -2.29 14.02
CA LEU A 12 -5.62 -3.18 13.15
C LEU A 12 -6.30 -4.33 13.92
N SER A 13 -5.90 -4.63 15.15
CA SER A 13 -6.52 -5.72 15.93
C SER A 13 -8.01 -5.50 16.20
N LYS A 14 -8.49 -4.25 16.05
CA LYS A 14 -9.89 -3.84 16.22
C LYS A 14 -10.58 -3.51 14.88
N LEU A 15 -9.97 -3.87 13.76
CA LEU A 15 -10.55 -3.68 12.44
C LEU A 15 -11.58 -4.78 12.18
N ASP A 16 -12.85 -4.37 12.02
CA ASP A 16 -13.90 -5.26 11.53
C ASP A 16 -13.46 -5.83 10.16
N PRO A 17 -13.56 -7.15 9.90
CA PRO A 17 -13.18 -7.72 8.61
C PRO A 17 -13.96 -7.09 7.45
N LEU A 18 -13.35 -7.00 6.27
CA LEU A 18 -14.02 -6.55 5.05
C LEU A 18 -15.17 -7.53 4.72
N ASP A 19 -16.41 -7.04 4.69
CA ASP A 19 -17.62 -7.87 4.56
C ASP A 19 -18.55 -7.40 3.42
N ASP A 20 -18.00 -7.16 2.23
CA ASP A 20 -18.66 -6.64 1.02
C ASP A 20 -19.37 -5.26 1.16
N HIS A 21 -19.79 -4.85 2.37
CA HIS A 21 -20.64 -3.67 2.61
C HIS A 21 -19.88 -2.56 3.36
N ASN A 22 -18.82 -2.89 4.07
CA ASN A 22 -18.09 -1.94 4.92
C ASN A 22 -16.83 -1.33 4.28
N TYR A 23 -16.62 -1.50 2.97
CA TYR A 23 -15.37 -1.17 2.27
C TYR A 23 -14.83 0.23 2.59
N LYS A 24 -15.64 1.30 2.48
CA LYS A 24 -15.16 2.68 2.71
C LYS A 24 -14.56 2.89 4.11
N ARG A 25 -15.18 2.29 5.13
CA ARG A 25 -14.70 2.39 6.52
C ARG A 25 -13.48 1.50 6.74
N TRP A 26 -13.51 0.30 6.17
CA TRP A 26 -12.42 -0.66 6.23
C TRP A 26 -11.15 -0.09 5.57
N SER A 27 -11.26 0.36 4.32
CA SER A 27 -10.13 0.89 3.53
C SER A 27 -9.52 2.14 4.17
N SER A 28 -10.35 3.04 4.70
CA SER A 28 -9.86 4.22 5.42
C SER A 28 -9.01 3.85 6.65
N LYS A 29 -9.44 2.88 7.45
CA LYS A 29 -8.68 2.42 8.63
C LYS A 29 -7.37 1.74 8.23
N VAL A 30 -7.40 0.93 7.17
CA VAL A 30 -6.22 0.25 6.62
C VAL A 30 -5.18 1.26 6.10
N LEU A 31 -5.61 2.27 5.34
CA LEU A 31 -4.74 3.32 4.83
C LEU A 31 -4.09 4.13 5.95
N ILE A 32 -4.88 4.59 6.93
CA ILE A 32 -4.37 5.34 8.09
C ILE A 32 -3.31 4.52 8.85
N PHE A 33 -3.51 3.20 8.98
CA PHE A 33 -2.52 2.34 9.62
C PHE A 33 -1.22 2.23 8.81
N PHE A 34 -1.31 2.01 7.49
CA PHE A 34 -0.12 1.89 6.64
C PHE A 34 0.65 3.19 6.48
N GLU A 35 -0.05 4.33 6.43
CA GLU A 35 0.56 5.66 6.44
C GLU A 35 1.37 5.87 7.73
N GLN A 36 0.81 5.48 8.89
CA GLN A 36 1.51 5.61 10.17
C GLN A 36 2.83 4.82 10.23
N ILE A 37 2.89 3.67 9.55
CA ILE A 37 4.10 2.84 9.52
C ILE A 37 4.90 3.00 8.22
N GLU A 38 4.55 3.99 7.40
CA GLU A 38 5.24 4.39 6.16
C GLU A 38 5.40 3.25 5.13
N ILE A 39 4.39 2.38 5.02
CA ILE A 39 4.35 1.30 4.01
C ILE A 39 3.21 1.43 3.00
N ASP A 40 2.41 2.50 3.05
CA ASP A 40 1.33 2.76 2.11
C ASP A 40 1.81 2.88 0.66
N TYR A 41 3.07 3.30 0.45
CA TYR A 41 3.68 3.43 -0.87
C TYR A 41 3.62 2.15 -1.73
N VAL A 42 3.60 0.94 -1.13
CA VAL A 42 3.51 -0.31 -1.90
C VAL A 42 2.12 -0.56 -2.51
N LEU A 43 1.12 0.24 -2.13
CA LEU A 43 -0.22 0.21 -2.72
C LEU A 43 -0.31 0.97 -4.04
N VAL A 44 0.60 1.92 -4.28
CA VAL A 44 0.51 2.87 -5.39
C VAL A 44 1.76 2.93 -6.27
N LYS A 45 2.92 2.55 -5.73
CA LYS A 45 4.20 2.61 -6.44
C LYS A 45 4.51 1.26 -7.05
N ASP A 46 4.89 1.30 -8.33
CA ASP A 46 5.42 0.13 -9.03
C ASP A 46 6.62 -0.48 -8.30
N PRO A 47 6.75 -1.83 -8.34
CA PRO A 47 7.91 -2.50 -7.77
C PRO A 47 9.20 -2.00 -8.45
N PRO A 48 10.24 -1.69 -7.67
CA PRO A 48 11.53 -1.33 -8.23
C PRO A 48 12.08 -2.49 -9.07
N THR A 49 12.70 -2.16 -10.20
CA THR A 49 13.41 -3.15 -11.04
C THR A 49 14.84 -3.29 -10.55
N LEU A 50 15.33 -4.53 -10.45
CA LEU A 50 16.73 -4.80 -10.13
C LEU A 50 17.62 -4.27 -11.26
N LEU A 51 18.58 -3.42 -10.91
CA LEU A 51 19.61 -2.93 -11.82
C LEU A 51 20.61 -4.06 -12.08
N VAL A 52 20.44 -4.72 -13.22
CA VAL A 52 21.39 -5.68 -13.77
C VAL A 52 22.19 -5.03 -14.88
N PHE A 53 23.42 -5.50 -15.09
CA PHE A 53 24.23 -5.07 -16.22
C PHE A 53 23.53 -5.44 -17.53
N ASP A 54 23.13 -4.44 -18.31
CA ASP A 54 22.68 -4.64 -19.68
C ASP A 54 23.90 -4.60 -20.61
N PRO A 55 24.22 -5.68 -21.35
CA PRO A 55 25.31 -5.69 -22.31
C PRO A 55 25.18 -4.63 -23.43
N VAL A 56 23.98 -4.07 -23.63
CA VAL A 56 23.71 -2.97 -24.57
C VAL A 56 24.15 -1.62 -23.98
N GLU A 57 24.10 -1.46 -22.66
CA GLU A 57 24.60 -0.28 -21.97
C GLU A 57 26.13 -0.42 -21.80
N GLN A 58 26.88 0.25 -22.68
CA GLN A 58 28.35 0.18 -22.75
C GLN A 58 29.09 0.62 -21.46
N THR A 59 28.36 1.14 -20.46
CA THR A 59 28.92 1.56 -19.17
C THR A 59 28.23 0.77 -18.05
N PRO A 60 28.97 -0.04 -17.27
CA PRO A 60 28.39 -0.75 -16.14
C PRO A 60 27.94 0.22 -15.05
N PRO A 61 26.81 -0.07 -14.37
CA PRO A 61 26.32 0.75 -13.27
C PRO A 61 27.33 0.78 -12.12
N LEU A 62 27.44 1.93 -11.46
CA LEU A 62 28.36 2.11 -10.34
C LEU A 62 28.00 1.13 -9.20
N PRO A 63 28.97 0.46 -8.55
CA PRO A 63 28.69 -0.52 -7.49
C PRO A 63 27.83 0.03 -6.34
N VAL A 64 27.99 1.32 -6.02
CA VAL A 64 27.19 2.02 -5.00
C VAL A 64 25.72 2.11 -5.40
N LEU A 65 25.42 2.33 -6.69
CA LEU A 65 24.06 2.43 -7.20
C LEU A 65 23.38 1.06 -7.22
N VAL A 66 24.10 0.01 -7.62
CA VAL A 66 23.61 -1.37 -7.60
C VAL A 66 23.19 -1.78 -6.19
N LYS A 67 24.08 -1.58 -5.21
CA LYS A 67 23.77 -1.92 -3.81
C LYS A 67 22.55 -1.15 -3.27
N LYS A 68 22.47 0.15 -3.55
CA LYS A 68 21.31 0.96 -3.15
C LYS A 68 20.00 0.42 -3.76
N ASN A 69 20.03 0.03 -5.03
CA ASN A 69 18.86 -0.55 -5.69
C ASN A 69 18.48 -1.92 -5.10
N GLU A 70 19.45 -2.78 -4.79
CA GLU A 70 19.20 -4.05 -4.11
C GLU A 70 18.53 -3.85 -2.75
N ASP A 71 18.99 -2.87 -1.97
CA ASP A 71 18.39 -2.50 -0.68
C ASP A 71 16.95 -1.99 -0.86
N GLU A 72 16.69 -1.16 -1.88
CA GLU A 72 15.35 -0.66 -2.23
C GLU A 72 14.39 -1.79 -2.65
N VAL A 73 14.85 -2.72 -3.48
CA VAL A 73 14.07 -3.91 -3.90
C VAL A 73 13.75 -4.79 -2.70
N THR A 74 14.74 -5.05 -1.85
CA THR A 74 14.57 -5.87 -0.65
C THR A 74 13.57 -5.23 0.32
N LYS A 75 13.65 -3.90 0.52
CA LYS A 75 12.69 -3.15 1.33
C LYS A 75 11.28 -3.24 0.76
N TYR A 76 11.13 -2.98 -0.54
CA TYR A 76 9.82 -3.07 -1.22
C TYR A 76 9.20 -4.45 -1.05
N GLU A 77 9.97 -5.53 -1.27
CA GLU A 77 9.44 -6.89 -1.13
C GLU A 77 8.94 -7.19 0.28
N LYS A 78 9.67 -6.75 1.31
CA LYS A 78 9.31 -6.93 2.71
C LYS A 78 8.03 -6.16 3.05
N ASP A 79 7.96 -4.91 2.63
CA ASP A 79 6.80 -4.04 2.88
C ASP A 79 5.58 -4.60 2.12
N ASN A 80 5.72 -4.96 0.84
CA ASN A 80 4.67 -5.64 0.06
C ASN A 80 4.15 -6.91 0.72
N LYS A 81 5.04 -7.77 1.24
CA LYS A 81 4.64 -9.00 1.97
C LYS A 81 3.85 -8.67 3.24
N THR A 82 4.29 -7.66 3.98
CA THR A 82 3.67 -7.22 5.25
C THR A 82 2.30 -6.61 4.99
N THR A 83 2.20 -5.65 4.08
CA THR A 83 0.94 -5.00 3.68
C THR A 83 -0.05 -6.03 3.15
N ARG A 84 0.40 -6.96 2.29
CA ARG A 84 -0.43 -8.05 1.78
C ARG A 84 -1.01 -8.88 2.92
N TYR A 85 -0.17 -9.33 3.85
CA TYR A 85 -0.61 -10.12 5.00
C TYR A 85 -1.69 -9.38 5.80
N HIS A 86 -1.49 -8.09 6.10
CA HIS A 86 -2.48 -7.31 6.83
C HIS A 86 -3.80 -7.16 6.08
N ILE A 87 -3.75 -6.88 4.76
CA ILE A 87 -4.95 -6.74 3.92
C ILE A 87 -5.75 -8.04 3.91
N VAL A 88 -5.14 -9.17 3.56
CA VAL A 88 -5.89 -10.43 3.37
C VAL A 88 -6.42 -10.97 4.69
N ASN A 89 -5.68 -10.86 5.80
CA ASN A 89 -6.14 -11.37 7.10
C ASN A 89 -7.28 -10.57 7.72
N HIS A 90 -7.55 -9.36 7.23
CA HIS A 90 -8.70 -8.55 7.66
C HIS A 90 -9.84 -8.62 6.63
N MET A 91 -9.96 -9.74 5.93
CA MET A 91 -11.08 -10.07 5.06
C MET A 91 -11.79 -11.33 5.56
N ILE A 92 -13.04 -11.51 5.18
CA ILE A 92 -13.75 -12.78 5.34
C ILE A 92 -13.17 -13.87 4.43
N ASP A 93 -13.35 -15.15 4.79
CA ASP A 93 -12.68 -16.30 4.18
C ASP A 93 -12.80 -16.37 2.64
N ASN A 94 -13.97 -16.10 2.07
CA ASN A 94 -14.16 -16.13 0.61
C ASN A 94 -13.34 -15.05 -0.12
N LEU A 95 -13.13 -13.88 0.49
CA LEU A 95 -12.28 -12.83 -0.05
C LEU A 95 -10.79 -13.13 0.20
N PHE A 96 -10.46 -13.72 1.36
CA PHE A 96 -9.11 -14.20 1.63
C PHE A 96 -8.66 -15.19 0.55
N ASP A 97 -9.45 -16.23 0.29
CA ASP A 97 -9.16 -17.26 -0.72
C ASP A 97 -9.04 -16.66 -2.12
N LEU A 98 -9.87 -15.65 -2.44
CA LEU A 98 -9.86 -14.96 -3.72
C LEU A 98 -8.56 -14.15 -3.91
N PHE A 99 -8.08 -13.46 -2.87
CA PHE A 99 -6.97 -12.51 -3.00
C PHE A 99 -5.61 -13.07 -2.60
N MET A 100 -5.54 -14.12 -1.79
CA MET A 100 -4.27 -14.69 -1.29
C MET A 100 -3.34 -15.18 -2.40
N VAL A 101 -3.88 -15.50 -3.58
CA VAL A 101 -3.13 -15.98 -4.76
C VAL A 101 -2.25 -14.88 -5.37
N HIS A 102 -2.58 -13.61 -5.15
CA HIS A 102 -1.83 -12.48 -5.70
C HIS A 102 -0.61 -12.16 -4.84
N LYS A 103 0.57 -12.05 -5.47
CA LYS A 103 1.82 -11.72 -4.75
C LYS A 103 2.01 -10.22 -4.55
N SER A 104 1.39 -9.41 -5.40
CA SER A 104 1.45 -7.95 -5.36
C SER A 104 0.27 -7.40 -4.57
N VAL A 105 0.56 -6.60 -3.56
CA VAL A 105 -0.46 -5.91 -2.77
C VAL A 105 -1.16 -4.83 -3.58
N MET A 106 -0.44 -4.18 -4.51
CA MET A 106 -1.00 -3.20 -5.45
C MET A 106 -2.11 -3.82 -6.29
N VAL A 107 -1.89 -5.02 -6.85
CA VAL A 107 -2.90 -5.75 -7.64
C VAL A 107 -4.15 -6.09 -6.81
N ILE A 108 -3.96 -6.47 -5.54
CA ILE A 108 -5.09 -6.72 -4.62
C ILE A 108 -5.84 -5.42 -4.36
N TRP A 109 -5.12 -4.34 -4.06
CA TRP A 109 -5.70 -3.03 -3.76
C TRP A 109 -6.52 -2.48 -4.93
N GLU A 110 -5.97 -2.49 -6.15
CA GLU A 110 -6.67 -2.08 -7.38
C GLU A 110 -7.94 -2.91 -7.62
N ALA A 111 -7.89 -4.22 -7.38
CA ALA A 111 -9.04 -5.09 -7.53
C ALA A 111 -10.15 -4.77 -6.51
N LEU A 112 -9.78 -4.43 -5.26
CA LEU A 112 -10.71 -3.97 -4.24
C LEU A 112 -11.34 -2.62 -4.62
N GLU A 113 -10.53 -1.66 -5.07
CA GLU A 113 -11.02 -0.36 -5.54
C GLU A 113 -11.95 -0.52 -6.74
N LYS A 114 -11.63 -1.40 -7.69
CA LYS A 114 -12.51 -1.69 -8.82
C LYS A 114 -13.82 -2.35 -8.39
N LYS A 115 -13.77 -3.28 -7.43
CA LYS A 115 -14.96 -4.02 -6.97
C LYS A 115 -15.89 -3.16 -6.11
N TYR A 116 -15.33 -2.35 -5.21
CA TYR A 116 -16.08 -1.64 -4.18
C TYR A 116 -16.00 -0.12 -4.26
N GLY A 117 -15.02 0.43 -4.96
CA GLY A 117 -14.89 1.88 -5.18
C GLY A 117 -15.94 2.44 -6.13
N GLY A 118 -16.57 1.58 -6.95
CA GLY A 118 -17.65 1.95 -7.86
C GLY A 118 -18.97 2.37 -7.18
N ASP A 119 -19.15 2.11 -5.89
CA ASP A 119 -20.31 2.62 -5.14
C ASP A 119 -20.21 4.14 -4.86
N ASP A 120 -19.11 4.76 -5.30
CA ASP A 120 -18.89 6.20 -5.42
C ASP A 120 -18.54 6.59 -6.87
N ALA A 121 -19.04 5.89 -7.90
CA ALA A 121 -18.80 6.21 -9.32
C ALA A 121 -19.26 7.63 -9.77
N GLY A 122 -19.71 8.48 -8.83
CA GLY A 122 -19.85 9.92 -9.01
C GLY A 122 -18.68 10.78 -8.46
N LYS A 123 -17.62 10.20 -7.90
CA LYS A 123 -16.45 10.91 -7.34
C LYS A 123 -15.13 10.19 -7.63
N GLU A 124 -14.91 9.90 -8.90
CA GLU A 124 -13.54 9.75 -9.40
C GLU A 124 -12.70 11.00 -9.04
N LYS A 125 -11.40 10.78 -8.84
CA LYS A 125 -10.30 11.75 -9.05
C LYS A 125 -9.87 12.70 -7.91
N TYR A 126 -10.61 12.86 -6.82
CA TYR A 126 -10.30 13.96 -5.88
C TYR A 126 -9.42 13.67 -4.66
N VAL A 127 -9.10 12.41 -4.32
CA VAL A 127 -8.34 12.13 -3.08
C VAL A 127 -6.83 11.98 -3.34
N VAL A 128 -6.43 11.32 -4.44
CA VAL A 128 -5.00 11.08 -4.71
C VAL A 128 -4.27 12.36 -5.15
N GLU A 129 -4.89 13.21 -5.98
CA GLU A 129 -4.29 14.49 -6.39
C GLU A 129 -4.18 15.49 -5.22
N LYS A 130 -5.16 15.49 -4.29
CA LYS A 130 -5.15 16.38 -3.12
C LYS A 130 -4.11 15.95 -2.08
N TRP A 131 -3.80 14.66 -1.99
CA TRP A 131 -2.80 14.14 -1.07
C TRP A 131 -1.36 14.43 -1.56
N LEU A 132 -1.10 14.19 -2.84
CA LEU A 132 0.21 14.47 -3.45
C LEU A 132 0.54 15.97 -3.54
N GLY A 133 -0.46 16.84 -3.73
CA GLY A 133 -0.25 18.29 -3.74
C GLY A 133 0.12 18.91 -2.39
N LEU A 134 -0.21 18.25 -1.27
CA LEU A 134 0.11 18.72 0.07
C LEU A 134 1.54 18.37 0.50
N MET A 135 2.13 17.29 -0.02
CA MET A 135 3.51 16.90 0.29
C MET A 135 4.58 17.65 -0.52
N VAL A 136 4.20 18.33 -1.61
CA VAL A 136 5.15 19.05 -2.48
C VAL A 136 5.37 20.52 -2.03
N ASN A 137 4.57 21.04 -1.08
CA ASN A 137 4.68 22.43 -0.61
C ASN A 137 4.77 22.59 0.93
N GLY A 138 5.36 21.60 1.62
CA GLY A 138 5.62 21.64 3.07
C GLY A 138 7.09 21.80 3.39
#